data_AF-A0A2N0RJ52-F1
#
_entry.id   AF-A0A2N0RJ52-F1
#
_cell.length_a   1.000
_cell.length_b   1.000
_cell.length_c   1.000
_cell.angle_alpha   90.00
_cell.angle_beta   90.00
_cell.angle_gamma   90.00
#
_symmetry.space_group_name_H-M   'P 1'
#
loop_
_entity.id
_entity.type
_entity.pdbx_description
1 polymer ?
#
loop_
_entity_poly.entity_id
_entity_poly.type
_entity_poly.pdbx_seq_one_letter_code
_entity_poly.pdbx_strand_id
1 'polypeptide(L)'
;MIWVQICQTQATTGYCPKNYCRSVIYPDRNVRNDYIPGTSDELNYVREYPNLEKLEIFEYFEYINNSNISTTELLYLDYCKNLKELTCSRINLTILDLKQNNELERLNCYNNLTKGSYNQFYGSLKPLENLSKLKELNISNTDIDSGLEFLSESIEIFRCSTDYYKAKSYKQKLQYESQELKTQLMELKQKKEDSDRNLLNLEMIAEIYYQYKLNLQEQLDQSEARNQELKLLSAKQIREFAEKESTFQIQIDFLQNENHTLVGSLAIQLKQNKLTNKQVQSQIGKLKKDKLELQEKLIKSAACIQKLKSQKQT
;
A
#
# COMPACT_ATOMS: atom_id res chain seq x y z
N MET A 1 -31.34 -19.80 56.05
CA MET A 1 -29.89 -19.62 56.19
C MET A 1 -29.47 -20.01 57.60
N ILE A 2 -29.00 -21.25 57.74
CA ILE A 2 -28.40 -21.75 58.98
C ILE A 2 -26.94 -21.31 58.95
N TRP A 3 -26.48 -20.72 60.05
CA TRP A 3 -25.11 -20.22 60.23
C TRP A 3 -24.56 -20.73 61.55
N VAL A 4 -23.30 -21.16 61.54
CA VAL A 4 -22.58 -21.63 62.72
C VAL A 4 -21.25 -20.87 62.79
N GLN A 5 -20.97 -20.31 63.95
CA GLN A 5 -19.66 -19.73 64.29
C GLN A 5 -19.02 -20.60 65.36
N ILE A 6 -17.80 -21.06 65.11
CA ILE A 6 -16.99 -21.81 66.09
C ILE A 6 -15.82 -20.94 66.51
N CYS A 7 -15.70 -20.72 67.82
CA CYS A 7 -14.56 -20.02 68.43
C CYS A 7 -13.76 -21.02 69.27
N GLN A 8 -12.50 -21.25 68.92
CA GLN A 8 -11.58 -21.99 69.77
C GLN A 8 -11.06 -21.08 70.89
N THR A 9 -11.09 -21.55 72.14
CA THR A 9 -10.53 -20.85 73.31
C THR A 9 -9.59 -21.77 74.08
N GLN A 10 -8.40 -21.30 74.43
CA GLN A 10 -7.43 -22.04 75.24
C GLN A 10 -7.71 -21.83 76.74
N ALA A 11 -8.56 -22.65 77.37
CA ALA A 11 -8.79 -22.56 78.82
C ALA A 11 -8.57 -23.93 79.52
N THR A 12 -7.49 -24.04 80.29
CA THR A 12 -7.19 -25.18 81.20
C THR A 12 -7.98 -25.14 82.51
N THR A 13 -8.89 -24.19 82.67
CA THR A 13 -9.86 -24.14 83.76
C THR A 13 -11.22 -23.90 83.11
N GLY A 14 -12.21 -24.75 83.37
CA GLY A 14 -13.51 -24.79 82.69
C GLY A 14 -14.39 -23.56 82.89
N TYR A 15 -13.91 -22.37 82.51
CA TYR A 15 -14.55 -21.08 82.64
C TYR A 15 -14.37 -20.30 81.34
N CYS A 16 -15.42 -20.31 80.50
CA CYS A 16 -15.56 -19.34 79.42
C CYS A 16 -16.25 -18.09 79.99
N PRO A 17 -15.65 -16.89 79.92
CA PRO A 17 -16.32 -15.68 80.38
C PRO A 17 -17.53 -15.39 79.47
N LYS A 18 -18.74 -15.58 80.02
CA LYS A 18 -20.06 -15.39 79.39
C LYS A 18 -20.28 -14.07 78.64
N ASN A 19 -19.37 -13.11 78.76
CA ASN A 19 -19.49 -11.77 78.18
C ASN A 19 -18.68 -11.55 76.89
N TYR A 20 -17.91 -12.54 76.42
CA TYR A 20 -17.13 -12.43 75.18
C TYR A 20 -17.60 -13.36 74.06
N CYS A 21 -18.40 -14.37 74.36
CA CYS A 21 -19.26 -15.06 73.38
C CYS A 21 -20.65 -14.42 73.43
N ARG A 22 -20.85 -13.34 72.67
CA ARG A 22 -22.20 -12.82 72.41
C ARG A 22 -22.91 -13.83 71.52
N SER A 23 -23.86 -14.54 72.12
CA SER A 23 -25.00 -15.26 71.54
C SER A 23 -25.52 -14.66 70.20
N VAL A 24 -26.18 -15.35 69.26
CA VAL A 24 -27.21 -16.40 69.41
C VAL A 24 -27.50 -17.11 68.06
N ILE A 25 -28.05 -18.32 68.19
CA ILE A 25 -28.84 -19.21 67.29
C ILE A 25 -30.14 -18.54 66.72
N TYR A 26 -30.77 -18.95 65.58
CA TYR A 26 -32.04 -19.75 65.41
C TYR A 26 -32.73 -19.48 64.03
N PRO A 27 -33.71 -20.27 63.48
CA PRO A 27 -34.57 -21.34 64.05
C PRO A 27 -34.58 -22.68 63.25
N ASP A 28 -34.95 -23.86 63.77
CA ASP A 28 -36.22 -24.21 64.41
C ASP A 28 -36.08 -25.49 65.28
N ARG A 29 -36.75 -25.48 66.44
CA ARG A 29 -37.00 -26.55 67.45
C ARG A 29 -35.84 -27.14 68.29
N ASN A 30 -35.83 -26.71 69.56
CA ASN A 30 -35.46 -27.46 70.76
C ASN A 30 -34.16 -28.30 70.75
N VAL A 31 -32.98 -27.68 70.93
CA VAL A 31 -31.86 -28.28 71.69
C VAL A 31 -31.01 -27.17 72.33
N ARG A 32 -30.35 -27.50 73.46
CA ARG A 32 -29.65 -26.66 74.46
C ARG A 32 -28.75 -25.52 73.95
N ASN A 33 -28.70 -24.45 74.75
CA ASN A 33 -27.64 -23.43 74.76
C ASN A 33 -26.32 -24.02 75.30
N ASP A 34 -25.66 -24.87 74.53
CA ASP A 34 -24.34 -25.38 74.92
C ASP A 34 -23.26 -24.67 74.10
N TYR A 35 -22.42 -23.93 74.82
CA TYR A 35 -21.11 -23.48 74.38
C TYR A 35 -20.24 -24.72 74.10
N ILE A 36 -19.62 -24.79 72.92
CA ILE A 36 -18.78 -25.94 72.52
C ILE A 36 -17.29 -25.49 72.54
N PRO A 37 -16.51 -25.83 73.58
CA PRO A 37 -15.12 -25.39 73.73
C PRO A 37 -14.11 -26.11 72.81
N GLY A 38 -14.01 -25.69 71.54
CA GLY A 38 -13.22 -26.36 70.48
C GLY A 38 -11.98 -27.17 70.90
N THR A 39 -12.23 -28.43 71.24
CA THR A 39 -11.27 -29.54 71.27
C THR A 39 -11.54 -30.49 70.10
N SER A 40 -10.62 -31.43 69.80
CA SER A 40 -10.66 -32.26 68.57
C SER A 40 -11.93 -33.07 68.37
N ASP A 41 -12.67 -33.33 69.43
CA ASP A 41 -13.93 -34.09 69.39
C ASP A 41 -15.12 -33.22 68.93
N GLU A 42 -14.98 -31.89 68.91
CA GLU A 42 -16.10 -30.96 68.79
C GLU A 42 -16.33 -30.36 67.40
N LEU A 43 -15.32 -30.34 66.52
CA LEU A 43 -15.55 -29.98 65.10
C LEU A 43 -16.44 -31.01 64.37
N ASN A 44 -16.61 -32.20 64.94
CA ASN A 44 -17.57 -33.21 64.45
C ASN A 44 -19.05 -32.84 64.70
N TYR A 45 -19.36 -31.82 65.51
CA TYR A 45 -20.75 -31.34 65.70
C TYR A 45 -21.37 -30.74 64.44
N VAL A 46 -20.55 -30.34 63.46
CA VAL A 46 -21.03 -29.83 62.16
C VAL A 46 -21.86 -30.91 61.42
N ARG A 47 -21.67 -32.20 61.73
CA ARG A 47 -22.50 -33.31 61.19
C ARG A 47 -23.98 -33.19 61.55
N GLU A 48 -24.32 -32.52 62.65
CA GLU A 48 -25.70 -32.34 63.11
C GLU A 48 -26.45 -31.26 62.30
N TYR A 49 -25.74 -30.52 61.44
CA TYR A 49 -26.29 -29.42 60.65
C TYR A 49 -26.12 -29.65 59.13
N PRO A 50 -26.78 -30.67 58.53
CA PRO A 50 -26.61 -31.00 57.11
C PRO A 50 -27.10 -29.89 56.15
N ASN A 51 -27.94 -28.98 56.65
CA ASN A 51 -28.48 -27.84 55.89
C ASN A 51 -27.71 -26.52 56.14
N LEU A 52 -26.50 -26.58 56.69
CA LEU A 52 -25.67 -25.41 56.96
C LEU A 52 -25.32 -24.68 55.65
N GLU A 53 -25.62 -23.38 55.57
CA GLU A 53 -25.32 -22.55 54.40
C GLU A 53 -24.06 -21.71 54.59
N LYS A 54 -23.68 -21.43 55.83
CA LYS A 54 -22.49 -20.61 56.13
C LYS A 54 -21.78 -21.12 57.39
N LEU A 55 -20.46 -21.24 57.30
CA LEU A 55 -19.59 -21.66 58.40
C LEU A 55 -18.43 -20.69 58.54
N GLU A 56 -18.26 -20.16 59.74
CA GLU A 56 -17.13 -19.31 60.08
C GLU A 56 -16.38 -19.90 61.27
N ILE A 57 -15.08 -20.15 61.07
CA ILE A 57 -14.19 -20.71 62.08
C ILE A 57 -13.01 -19.76 62.22
N PHE A 58 -12.80 -19.29 63.45
CA PHE A 58 -11.70 -18.38 63.79
C PHE A 58 -11.06 -18.81 65.11
N GLU A 59 -9.73 -18.79 65.16
CA GLU A 59 -8.98 -18.86 66.42
C GLU A 59 -8.90 -17.45 67.04
N TYR A 60 -9.30 -17.33 68.31
CA TYR A 60 -9.20 -16.07 69.06
C TYR A 60 -7.92 -16.08 69.90
N PHE A 61 -6.91 -15.30 69.52
CA PHE A 61 -5.74 -15.06 70.36
C PHE A 61 -6.03 -13.91 71.33
N GLU A 62 -6.17 -14.21 72.62
CA GLU A 62 -5.81 -13.27 73.67
C GLU A 62 -4.39 -13.64 74.13
N TYR A 63 -3.49 -12.65 74.12
CA TYR A 63 -2.09 -12.70 74.55
C TYR A 63 -1.73 -13.85 75.52
N ILE A 64 -1.19 -14.97 75.01
CA ILE A 64 -0.39 -15.90 75.83
C ILE A 64 0.87 -16.27 75.06
N ASN A 65 1.98 -15.66 75.50
CA ASN A 65 3.32 -16.16 75.24
C ASN A 65 3.46 -17.54 75.90
N ASN A 66 4.07 -18.47 75.15
CA ASN A 66 4.50 -19.82 75.56
C ASN A 66 3.45 -20.94 75.47
N SER A 67 3.33 -21.56 74.30
CA SER A 67 3.84 -22.93 74.06
C SER A 67 3.30 -23.44 72.72
N ASN A 68 4.17 -24.04 71.90
CA ASN A 68 3.76 -24.85 70.75
C ASN A 68 2.81 -25.96 71.24
N ILE A 69 1.53 -25.82 70.97
CA ILE A 69 0.54 -26.88 71.14
C ILE A 69 -0.02 -27.15 69.74
N SER A 70 0.27 -28.33 69.19
CA SER A 70 -0.30 -28.78 67.92
C SER A 70 -1.75 -29.21 68.16
N THR A 71 -2.70 -28.36 67.82
CA THR A 71 -4.11 -28.77 67.66
C THR A 71 -4.31 -29.24 66.22
N THR A 72 -3.93 -30.50 65.95
CA THR A 72 -4.33 -31.21 64.72
C THR A 72 -5.83 -31.49 64.80
N GLU A 73 -6.65 -30.71 64.11
CA GLU A 73 -8.09 -31.00 64.02
C GLU A 73 -8.52 -30.98 62.55
N LEU A 74 -8.93 -32.16 62.08
CA LEU A 74 -9.38 -32.43 60.72
C LEU A 74 -10.78 -31.85 60.54
N LEU A 75 -10.99 -30.99 59.53
CA LEU A 75 -12.33 -30.47 59.25
C LEU A 75 -12.98 -31.27 58.10
N TYR A 76 -13.87 -32.18 58.48
CA TYR A 76 -14.70 -32.95 57.54
C TYR A 76 -16.03 -32.23 57.30
N LEU A 77 -16.21 -31.68 56.09
CA LEU A 77 -17.43 -30.95 55.69
C LEU A 77 -18.29 -31.75 54.70
N ASP A 78 -18.06 -33.07 54.58
CA ASP A 78 -18.75 -34.00 53.68
C ASP A 78 -20.27 -34.06 53.90
N TYR A 79 -20.74 -33.69 55.09
CA TYR A 79 -22.17 -33.63 55.46
C TYR A 79 -22.84 -32.29 55.14
N CYS A 80 -22.07 -31.20 54.96
CA CYS A 80 -22.59 -29.85 54.74
C CYS A 80 -22.78 -29.53 53.25
N LYS A 81 -23.65 -30.28 52.57
CA LYS A 81 -23.82 -30.18 51.11
C LYS A 81 -24.35 -28.82 50.63
N ASN A 82 -25.04 -28.07 51.50
CA ASN A 82 -25.65 -26.78 51.20
C ASN A 82 -24.73 -25.58 51.54
N LEU A 83 -23.47 -25.82 51.91
CA LEU A 83 -22.54 -24.78 52.34
C LEU A 83 -22.19 -23.84 51.17
N LYS A 84 -22.52 -22.56 51.31
CA LYS A 84 -22.25 -21.49 50.34
C LYS A 84 -21.07 -20.61 50.73
N GLU A 85 -20.83 -20.45 52.03
CA GLU A 85 -19.76 -19.58 52.52
C GLU A 85 -18.95 -20.29 53.61
N LEU A 86 -17.63 -20.40 53.38
CA LEU A 86 -16.69 -20.93 54.36
C LEU A 86 -15.59 -19.91 54.64
N THR A 87 -15.50 -19.44 55.88
CA THR A 87 -14.33 -18.73 56.38
C THR A 87 -13.59 -19.61 57.36
N CYS A 88 -12.35 -19.92 57.02
CA CYS A 88 -11.51 -20.89 57.70
C CYS A 88 -10.13 -20.27 57.98
N SER A 89 -10.08 -19.05 58.54
CA SER A 89 -8.82 -18.30 58.61
C SER A 89 -8.15 -18.40 59.98
N ARG A 90 -6.83 -18.54 59.99
CA ARG A 90 -5.98 -18.57 61.20
C ARG A 90 -6.29 -19.75 62.13
N ILE A 91 -6.57 -20.93 61.59
CA ILE A 91 -7.04 -22.10 62.38
C ILE A 91 -6.16 -23.35 62.23
N ASN A 92 -4.92 -23.16 61.81
CA ASN A 92 -3.90 -24.21 61.65
C ASN A 92 -4.41 -25.58 61.12
N LEU A 93 -5.26 -25.56 60.08
CA LEU A 93 -5.91 -26.76 59.58
C LEU A 93 -4.91 -27.75 58.98
N THR A 94 -5.01 -29.00 59.42
CA THR A 94 -4.21 -30.10 58.87
C THR A 94 -4.89 -30.76 57.67
N ILE A 95 -6.23 -30.85 57.62
CA ILE A 95 -7.00 -31.32 56.45
C ILE A 95 -8.26 -30.47 56.30
N LEU A 96 -8.55 -30.07 55.06
CA LEU A 96 -9.82 -29.47 54.65
C LEU A 96 -10.32 -30.21 53.40
N ASP A 97 -11.38 -31.00 53.55
CA ASP A 97 -12.02 -31.71 52.43
C ASP A 97 -13.30 -30.96 52.01
N LEU A 98 -13.29 -30.41 50.78
CA LEU A 98 -14.41 -29.67 50.21
C LEU A 98 -15.15 -30.44 49.10
N LYS A 99 -14.83 -31.72 48.86
CA LYS A 99 -15.32 -32.47 47.69
C LYS A 99 -16.84 -32.58 47.58
N GLN A 100 -17.56 -32.46 48.69
CA GLN A 100 -19.02 -32.56 48.72
C GLN A 100 -19.72 -31.20 48.88
N ASN A 101 -18.97 -30.09 48.96
CA ASN A 101 -19.48 -28.74 49.18
C ASN A 101 -19.66 -27.99 47.85
N ASN A 102 -20.32 -28.61 46.87
CA ASN A 102 -20.45 -28.07 45.50
C ASN A 102 -21.26 -26.75 45.43
N GLU A 103 -21.99 -26.40 46.48
CA GLU A 103 -22.74 -25.15 46.60
C GLU A 103 -21.88 -23.95 47.05
N LEU A 104 -20.57 -24.16 47.30
CA LEU A 104 -19.70 -23.14 47.86
C LEU A 104 -19.47 -21.99 46.86
N GLU A 105 -19.84 -20.77 47.27
CA GLU A 105 -19.69 -19.52 46.51
C GLU A 105 -18.53 -18.66 47.05
N ARG A 106 -18.21 -18.74 48.34
CA ARG A 106 -17.11 -17.98 48.95
C ARG A 106 -16.23 -18.86 49.82
N LEU A 107 -14.93 -18.83 49.56
CA LEU A 107 -13.90 -19.51 50.35
C LEU A 107 -12.83 -18.52 50.80
N ASN A 108 -12.71 -18.32 52.10
CA ASN A 108 -11.70 -17.46 52.70
C ASN A 108 -10.85 -18.22 53.70
N CYS A 109 -9.63 -18.57 53.33
CA CYS A 109 -8.71 -19.35 54.16
C CYS A 109 -7.34 -18.67 54.27
N TYR A 110 -7.33 -17.34 54.28
CA TYR A 110 -6.12 -16.53 54.46
C TYR A 110 -5.43 -16.84 55.80
N ASN A 111 -4.10 -16.69 55.85
CA ASN A 111 -3.28 -16.87 57.07
C ASN A 111 -3.38 -18.25 57.77
N ASN A 112 -3.68 -19.34 57.07
CA ASN A 112 -3.54 -20.71 57.62
C ASN A 112 -2.08 -21.20 57.57
N LEU A 113 -1.21 -20.48 58.27
CA LEU A 113 0.24 -20.68 58.25
C LEU A 113 0.67 -21.81 59.19
N THR A 114 0.61 -23.08 58.78
CA THR A 114 1.75 -23.97 59.08
C THR A 114 2.01 -25.02 57.99
N LYS A 115 3.30 -25.26 57.81
CA LYS A 115 3.90 -26.38 57.08
C LYS A 115 3.61 -27.66 57.90
N GLY A 116 2.60 -28.42 57.49
CA GLY A 116 2.23 -29.69 58.11
C GLY A 116 1.86 -30.70 57.02
N SER A 117 2.32 -31.94 57.16
CA SER A 117 2.46 -32.97 56.11
C SER A 117 1.16 -33.44 55.40
N TYR A 118 0.00 -32.84 55.68
CA TYR A 118 -1.31 -33.31 55.19
C TYR A 118 -2.29 -32.20 54.77
N ASN A 119 -1.88 -30.92 54.72
CA ASN A 119 -2.75 -29.86 54.21
C ASN A 119 -2.91 -29.99 52.68
N GLN A 120 -4.14 -30.17 52.19
CA GLN A 120 -4.43 -30.27 50.75
C GLN A 120 -4.34 -28.92 50.02
N PHE A 121 -4.36 -27.82 50.76
CA PHE A 121 -4.14 -26.45 50.29
C PHE A 121 -2.67 -26.05 50.40
N TYR A 122 -1.78 -27.01 50.26
CA TYR A 122 -0.35 -26.82 50.15
C TYR A 122 0.08 -27.23 48.73
N GLY A 123 0.86 -26.37 48.06
CA GLY A 123 1.32 -26.61 46.70
C GLY A 123 0.27 -26.31 45.63
N SER A 124 -0.87 -27.02 45.60
CA SER A 124 -1.81 -26.99 44.46
C SER A 124 -3.28 -26.72 44.83
N LEU A 125 -4.03 -26.06 43.93
CA LEU A 125 -5.48 -25.82 44.04
C LEU A 125 -6.38 -26.96 43.55
N LYS A 126 -5.82 -28.12 43.20
CA LYS A 126 -6.58 -29.29 42.75
C LYS A 126 -7.82 -29.65 43.61
N PRO A 127 -7.82 -29.52 44.95
CA PRO A 127 -9.01 -29.79 45.75
C PRO A 127 -10.24 -28.93 45.41
N LEU A 128 -10.06 -27.80 44.72
CA LEU A 128 -11.13 -26.90 44.31
C LEU A 128 -11.75 -27.24 42.94
N GLU A 129 -11.23 -28.24 42.22
CA GLU A 129 -11.58 -28.57 40.82
C GLU A 129 -13.10 -28.71 40.59
N ASN A 130 -13.83 -29.26 41.56
CA ASN A 130 -15.28 -29.52 41.43
C ASN A 130 -16.17 -28.38 41.97
N LEU A 131 -15.61 -27.32 42.55
CA LEU A 131 -16.35 -26.21 43.14
C LEU A 131 -16.78 -25.19 42.07
N SER A 132 -17.64 -25.63 41.16
CA SER A 132 -18.10 -24.86 39.99
C SER A 132 -18.92 -23.59 40.32
N LYS A 133 -19.35 -23.42 41.57
CA LYS A 133 -20.11 -22.24 42.04
C LYS A 133 -19.25 -21.19 42.75
N LEU A 134 -17.96 -21.47 42.94
CA LEU A 134 -17.05 -20.61 43.72
C LEU A 134 -16.81 -19.28 42.99
N LYS A 135 -17.22 -18.16 43.60
CA LYS A 135 -17.08 -16.80 43.07
C LYS A 135 -15.95 -16.01 43.74
N GLU A 136 -15.75 -16.22 45.03
CA GLU A 136 -14.73 -15.50 45.78
C GLU A 136 -13.77 -16.48 46.44
N LEU A 137 -12.49 -16.34 46.12
CA LEU A 137 -11.40 -17.13 46.69
C LEU A 137 -10.32 -16.22 47.28
N ASN A 138 -10.10 -16.33 48.58
CA ASN A 138 -9.01 -15.65 49.26
C ASN A 138 -8.06 -16.68 49.89
N ILE A 139 -6.88 -16.79 49.30
CA ILE A 139 -5.77 -17.64 49.73
C ILE A 139 -4.51 -16.81 50.01
N SER A 140 -4.66 -15.50 50.28
CA SER A 140 -3.53 -14.65 50.65
C SER A 140 -2.81 -15.20 51.89
N ASN A 141 -1.48 -15.09 51.89
CA ASN A 141 -0.57 -15.63 52.89
C ASN A 141 -0.72 -17.15 53.10
N THR A 142 -0.91 -17.89 52.01
CA THR A 142 -0.77 -19.36 51.95
C THR A 142 0.44 -19.73 51.08
N ASP A 143 0.93 -20.96 51.20
CA ASP A 143 2.04 -21.53 50.39
C ASP A 143 1.51 -22.24 49.12
N ILE A 144 0.37 -21.78 48.59
CA ILE A 144 -0.21 -22.27 47.34
C ILE A 144 0.39 -21.48 46.18
N ASP A 145 1.22 -22.13 45.36
CA ASP A 145 1.90 -21.52 44.21
C ASP A 145 1.63 -22.21 42.86
N SER A 146 0.81 -23.26 42.83
CA SER A 146 0.46 -24.01 41.61
C SER A 146 -1.02 -24.44 41.52
N GLY A 147 -1.44 -25.01 40.38
CA GLY A 147 -2.79 -25.57 40.19
C GLY A 147 -3.89 -24.59 39.80
N LEU A 148 -3.56 -23.40 39.25
CA LEU A 148 -4.56 -22.41 38.81
C LEU A 148 -5.52 -22.98 37.75
N GLU A 149 -5.10 -23.98 37.00
CA GLU A 149 -5.90 -24.71 36.01
C GLU A 149 -7.11 -25.46 36.60
N PHE A 150 -7.13 -25.68 37.92
CA PHE A 150 -8.25 -26.32 38.62
C PHE A 150 -9.28 -25.31 39.18
N LEU A 151 -9.08 -24.02 38.94
CA LEU A 151 -10.06 -23.01 39.35
C LEU A 151 -11.24 -22.97 38.37
N SER A 152 -12.46 -22.96 38.91
CA SER A 152 -13.69 -22.76 38.15
C SER A 152 -13.71 -21.40 37.44
N GLU A 153 -14.33 -21.33 36.26
CA GLU A 153 -14.61 -20.08 35.54
C GLU A 153 -15.54 -19.13 36.30
N SER A 154 -16.23 -19.62 37.35
CA SER A 154 -17.13 -18.82 38.17
C SER A 154 -16.43 -17.82 39.09
N ILE A 155 -15.11 -17.85 39.22
CA ILE A 155 -14.37 -16.95 40.13
C ILE A 155 -14.39 -15.51 39.62
N GLU A 156 -14.97 -14.62 40.41
CA GLU A 156 -15.05 -13.18 40.18
C GLU A 156 -13.99 -12.41 40.97
N ILE A 157 -13.68 -12.89 42.18
CA ILE A 157 -12.70 -12.25 43.08
C ILE A 157 -11.67 -13.29 43.52
N PHE A 158 -10.42 -13.07 43.13
CA PHE A 158 -9.29 -13.91 43.52
C PHE A 158 -8.22 -13.09 44.23
N ARG A 159 -7.89 -13.45 45.48
CA ARG A 159 -6.83 -12.81 46.28
C ARG A 159 -5.76 -13.83 46.63
N CYS A 160 -4.52 -13.54 46.27
CA CYS A 160 -3.35 -14.38 46.58
C CYS A 160 -2.12 -13.52 46.89
N SER A 161 -1.07 -14.09 47.47
CA SER A 161 0.15 -13.35 47.88
C SER A 161 1.00 -12.80 46.73
N THR A 162 0.71 -13.14 45.45
CA THR A 162 1.64 -12.95 44.30
C THR A 162 1.43 -11.70 43.44
N ASP A 163 0.52 -10.79 43.79
CA ASP A 163 0.23 -9.58 42.98
C ASP A 163 1.45 -8.64 42.80
N TYR A 164 2.44 -8.68 43.69
CA TYR A 164 3.68 -7.89 43.58
C TYR A 164 4.65 -8.37 42.47
N TYR A 165 4.87 -9.69 42.37
CA TYR A 165 5.86 -10.25 41.44
C TYR A 165 5.35 -10.31 40.00
N LYS A 166 4.03 -10.50 39.80
CA LYS A 166 3.39 -10.43 38.48
C LYS A 166 3.50 -9.02 37.90
N ALA A 167 3.22 -7.97 38.67
CA ALA A 167 3.31 -6.58 38.22
C ALA A 167 4.73 -6.18 37.76
N LYS A 168 5.77 -6.67 38.45
CA LYS A 168 7.18 -6.40 38.08
C LYS A 168 7.56 -7.03 36.73
N SER A 169 7.09 -8.26 36.46
CA SER A 169 7.32 -8.96 35.20
C SER A 169 6.63 -8.25 34.01
N TYR A 170 5.36 -7.85 34.18
CA TYR A 170 4.62 -7.09 33.15
C TYR A 170 5.28 -5.75 32.81
N LYS A 171 5.80 -5.03 33.81
CA LYS A 171 6.50 -3.76 33.59
C LYS A 171 7.75 -3.92 32.72
N GLN A 172 8.53 -4.98 32.94
CA GLN A 172 9.73 -5.25 32.13
C GLN A 172 9.37 -5.62 30.69
N LYS A 173 8.32 -6.43 30.51
CA LYS A 173 7.82 -6.80 29.17
C LYS A 173 7.34 -5.58 28.37
N LEU A 174 6.55 -4.72 28.99
CA LEU A 174 6.08 -3.47 28.37
C LEU A 174 7.23 -2.52 28.00
N GLN A 175 8.30 -2.50 28.80
CA GLN A 175 9.47 -1.67 28.50
C GLN A 175 10.24 -2.20 27.28
N TYR A 176 10.36 -3.52 27.15
CA TYR A 176 10.95 -4.15 25.97
C TYR A 176 10.12 -3.89 24.71
N GLU A 177 8.81 -4.15 24.76
CA GLU A 177 7.89 -3.91 23.64
C GLU A 177 7.88 -2.42 23.24
N SER A 178 7.91 -1.50 24.21
CA SER A 178 7.99 -0.06 23.94
C SER A 178 9.29 0.32 23.23
N GLN A 179 10.42 -0.30 23.58
CA GLN A 179 11.69 -0.03 22.92
C GLN A 179 11.71 -0.59 21.50
N GLU A 180 11.16 -1.79 21.29
CA GLU A 180 11.02 -2.40 19.98
C GLU A 180 10.15 -1.54 19.04
N LEU A 181 8.99 -1.09 19.53
CA LEU A 181 8.10 -0.19 18.80
C LEU A 181 8.78 1.13 18.42
N LYS A 182 9.62 1.70 19.29
CA LYS A 182 10.39 2.91 18.97
C LYS A 182 11.39 2.68 17.83
N THR A 183 12.06 1.54 17.82
CA THR A 183 12.99 1.18 16.74
C THR A 183 12.25 1.03 15.41
N GLN A 184 11.14 0.28 15.40
CA GLN A 184 10.31 0.12 14.20
C GLN A 184 9.79 1.47 13.68
N LEU A 185 9.38 2.37 14.58
CA LEU A 185 8.94 3.71 14.21
C LEU A 185 10.07 4.54 13.58
N MET A 186 11.31 4.41 14.06
CA MET A 186 12.48 5.10 13.50
C MET A 186 12.79 4.59 12.09
N GLU A 187 12.75 3.27 11.87
CA GLU A 187 12.94 2.67 10.54
C GLU A 187 11.86 3.09 9.54
N LEU A 188 10.60 3.16 9.99
CA LEU A 188 9.49 3.63 9.14
C LEU A 188 9.64 5.10 8.76
N LYS A 189 10.12 5.95 9.69
CA LYS A 189 10.40 7.36 9.39
C LYS A 189 11.51 7.50 8.34
N GLN A 190 12.60 6.75 8.49
CA GLN A 190 13.69 6.76 7.51
C GLN A 190 13.21 6.32 6.12
N LYS A 191 12.46 5.20 6.05
CA LYS A 191 11.89 4.72 4.79
C LYS A 191 10.96 5.75 4.14
N LYS A 192 10.21 6.50 4.94
CA LYS A 192 9.35 7.57 4.43
C LYS A 192 10.20 8.71 3.85
N GLU A 193 11.21 9.17 4.56
CA GLU A 193 12.12 10.22 4.07
C GLU A 193 12.83 9.82 2.76
N ASP A 194 13.28 8.58 2.67
CA ASP A 194 13.89 8.03 1.45
C ASP A 194 12.87 7.98 0.29
N SER A 195 11.63 7.62 0.59
CA SER A 195 10.54 7.61 -0.40
C SER A 195 10.19 9.02 -0.88
N ASP A 196 10.11 9.99 0.03
CA ASP A 196 9.85 11.40 -0.28
C ASP A 196 10.99 11.97 -1.17
N ARG A 197 12.25 11.64 -0.87
CA ARG A 197 13.40 12.02 -1.70
C ARG A 197 13.34 11.39 -3.09
N ASN A 198 12.97 10.11 -3.19
CA ASN A 198 12.83 9.43 -4.48
C ASN A 198 11.69 10.04 -5.32
N LEU A 199 10.57 10.41 -4.69
CA LEU A 199 9.48 11.10 -5.36
C LEU A 199 9.94 12.44 -5.94
N LEU A 200 10.64 13.26 -5.16
CA LEU A 200 11.18 14.55 -5.63
C LEU A 200 12.13 14.38 -6.82
N ASN A 201 12.99 13.36 -6.80
CA ASN A 201 13.88 13.05 -7.92
C ASN A 201 13.10 12.67 -9.18
N LEU A 202 12.02 11.89 -9.05
CA LEU A 202 11.16 11.53 -10.17
C LEU A 202 10.42 12.74 -10.74
N GLU A 203 9.94 13.64 -9.89
CA GLU A 203 9.31 14.91 -10.32
C GLU A 203 10.29 15.78 -11.11
N MET A 204 11.53 15.93 -10.63
CA MET A 204 12.58 16.64 -11.38
C MET A 204 12.85 16.02 -12.76
N ILE A 205 12.93 14.69 -12.85
CA ILE A 205 13.15 14.00 -14.13
C ILE A 205 11.97 14.21 -15.07
N ALA A 206 10.73 14.14 -14.56
CA ALA A 206 9.53 14.37 -15.35
C ALA A 206 9.50 15.80 -15.92
N GLU A 207 9.91 16.78 -15.13
CA GLU A 207 10.00 18.18 -15.57
C GLU A 207 11.07 18.38 -16.65
N ILE A 208 12.26 17.78 -16.49
CA ILE A 208 13.31 17.79 -17.53
C ILE A 208 12.79 17.18 -18.84
N TYR A 209 12.11 16.03 -18.77
CA TYR A 209 11.56 15.38 -19.95
C TYR A 209 10.48 16.23 -20.64
N TYR A 210 9.64 16.89 -19.85
CA TYR A 210 8.62 17.81 -20.36
C TYR A 210 9.23 19.01 -21.09
N GLN A 211 10.27 19.62 -20.51
CA GLN A 211 11.00 20.72 -21.15
C GLN A 211 11.68 20.28 -22.45
N TYR A 212 12.30 19.10 -22.46
CA TYR A 212 12.92 18.54 -23.66
C TYR A 212 11.88 18.30 -24.77
N LYS A 213 10.71 17.76 -24.42
CA LYS A 213 9.60 17.56 -25.37
C LYS A 213 9.12 18.89 -25.96
N LEU A 214 8.97 19.94 -25.14
CA LEU A 214 8.58 21.27 -25.62
C LEU A 214 9.61 21.84 -26.60
N ASN A 215 10.90 21.72 -26.28
CA ASN A 215 11.96 22.20 -27.18
C ASN A 215 11.96 21.47 -28.53
N LEU A 216 11.76 20.15 -28.53
CA LEU A 216 11.64 19.38 -29.76
C LEU A 216 10.43 19.80 -30.60
N GLN A 217 9.30 20.10 -29.95
CA GLN A 217 8.11 20.57 -30.66
C GLN A 217 8.37 21.94 -31.30
N GLU A 218 9.01 22.86 -30.58
CA GLU A 218 9.36 24.18 -31.12
C GLU A 218 10.28 24.06 -32.35
N GLN A 219 11.28 23.17 -32.29
CA GLN A 219 12.17 22.92 -33.43
C GLN A 219 11.43 22.34 -34.63
N LEU A 220 10.46 21.45 -34.41
CA LEU A 220 9.62 20.89 -35.45
C LEU A 220 8.79 21.99 -36.13
N ASP A 221 8.10 22.82 -35.35
CA ASP A 221 7.27 23.91 -35.85
C ASP A 221 8.11 24.92 -36.68
N GLN A 222 9.32 25.25 -36.20
CA GLN A 222 10.26 26.11 -36.94
C GLN A 222 10.75 25.47 -38.25
N SER A 223 10.95 24.15 -38.26
CA SER A 223 11.34 23.40 -39.47
C SER A 223 10.20 23.38 -40.50
N GLU A 224 8.97 23.17 -40.04
CA GLU A 224 7.78 23.20 -40.89
C GLU A 224 7.55 24.56 -41.52
N ALA A 225 7.68 25.64 -40.73
CA ALA A 225 7.57 27.01 -41.24
C ALA A 225 8.61 27.29 -42.34
N ARG A 226 9.88 26.94 -42.12
CA ARG A 226 10.95 27.09 -43.13
C ARG A 226 10.65 26.28 -44.39
N ASN A 227 10.15 25.06 -44.26
CA ASN A 227 9.78 24.24 -45.41
C ASN A 227 8.62 24.83 -46.22
N GLN A 228 7.64 25.45 -45.55
CA GLN A 228 6.55 26.15 -46.23
C GLN A 228 7.04 27.38 -46.99
N GLU A 229 7.94 28.16 -46.39
CA GLU A 229 8.56 29.31 -47.04
C GLU A 229 9.37 28.91 -48.28
N LEU A 230 10.19 27.86 -48.17
CA LEU A 230 10.96 27.32 -49.30
C LEU A 230 10.06 26.85 -50.44
N LYS A 231 8.93 26.18 -50.12
CA LYS A 231 7.94 25.78 -51.12
C LYS A 231 7.34 26.99 -51.85
N LEU A 232 6.99 28.04 -51.11
CA LEU A 232 6.46 29.28 -51.69
C LEU A 232 7.47 29.94 -52.61
N LEU A 233 8.73 30.03 -52.19
CA LEU A 233 9.81 30.64 -52.97
C LEU A 233 10.08 29.84 -54.25
N SER A 234 10.13 28.51 -54.16
CA SER A 234 10.30 27.62 -55.31
C SER A 234 9.13 27.77 -56.30
N ALA A 235 7.88 27.80 -55.81
CA ALA A 235 6.72 28.00 -56.66
C ALA A 235 6.76 29.36 -57.40
N LYS A 236 7.24 30.41 -56.72
CA LYS A 236 7.42 31.73 -57.33
C LYS A 236 8.47 31.69 -58.46
N GLN A 237 9.62 31.05 -58.22
CA GLN A 237 10.65 30.91 -59.25
C GLN A 237 10.16 30.12 -60.45
N ILE A 238 9.45 29.01 -60.24
CA ILE A 238 8.87 28.21 -61.33
C ILE A 238 7.94 29.08 -62.19
N ARG A 239 7.11 29.93 -61.56
CA ARG A 239 6.24 30.85 -62.29
C ARG A 239 7.02 31.87 -63.11
N GLU A 240 8.04 32.49 -62.52
CA GLU A 240 8.90 33.46 -63.24
C GLU A 240 9.63 32.81 -64.43
N PHE A 241 10.10 31.58 -64.28
CA PHE A 241 10.71 30.84 -65.39
C PHE A 241 9.70 30.52 -66.48
N ALA A 242 8.49 30.07 -66.12
CA ALA A 242 7.43 29.78 -67.09
C ALA A 242 6.99 31.03 -67.89
N GLU A 243 6.92 32.20 -67.24
CA GLU A 243 6.62 33.47 -67.92
C GLU A 243 7.72 33.87 -68.92
N LYS A 244 8.99 33.70 -68.53
CA LYS A 244 10.13 33.94 -69.43
C LYS A 244 10.15 32.96 -70.60
N GLU A 245 9.91 31.68 -70.33
CA GLU A 245 9.83 30.64 -71.37
C GLU A 245 8.72 30.95 -72.37
N SER A 246 7.53 31.33 -71.90
CA SER A 246 6.43 31.75 -72.77
C SER A 246 6.81 32.97 -73.63
N THR A 247 7.49 33.95 -73.04
CA THR A 247 7.96 35.14 -73.77
C THR A 247 8.97 34.76 -74.86
N PHE A 248 9.93 33.89 -74.56
CA PHE A 248 10.90 33.42 -75.55
C PHE A 248 10.25 32.60 -76.65
N GLN A 249 9.26 31.76 -76.32
CA GLN A 249 8.53 30.98 -77.32
C GLN A 249 7.80 31.91 -78.31
N ILE A 250 7.13 32.96 -77.82
CA ILE A 250 6.48 33.98 -78.67
C ILE A 250 7.50 34.65 -79.62
N GLN A 251 8.70 34.99 -79.12
CA GLN A 251 9.75 35.58 -79.95
C GLN A 251 10.29 34.62 -81.01
N ILE A 252 10.47 33.34 -80.66
CA ILE A 252 10.88 32.29 -81.60
C ILE A 252 9.84 32.15 -82.71
N ASP A 253 8.56 32.05 -82.36
CA ASP A 253 7.47 31.91 -83.33
C ASP A 253 7.40 33.12 -84.26
N PHE A 254 7.60 34.34 -83.74
CA PHE A 254 7.65 35.56 -84.55
C PHE A 254 8.80 35.51 -85.58
N LEU A 255 10.02 35.22 -85.13
CA LEU A 255 11.20 35.16 -86.00
C LEU A 255 11.09 34.05 -87.05
N GLN A 256 10.50 32.90 -86.70
CA GLN A 256 10.25 31.81 -87.64
C GLN A 256 9.28 32.24 -88.75
N ASN A 257 8.20 32.94 -88.39
CA ASN A 257 7.22 33.46 -89.37
C ASN A 257 7.85 34.51 -90.30
N GLU A 258 8.67 35.41 -89.76
CA GLU A 258 9.38 36.42 -90.55
C GLU A 258 10.35 35.76 -91.54
N ASN A 259 11.13 34.78 -91.08
CA ASN A 259 12.06 34.04 -91.93
C ASN A 259 11.33 33.25 -93.04
N HIS A 260 10.21 32.59 -92.71
CA HIS A 260 9.37 31.90 -93.70
C HIS A 260 8.88 32.87 -94.80
N THR A 261 8.46 34.08 -94.39
CA THR A 261 8.01 35.14 -95.32
C THR A 261 9.15 35.61 -96.24
N LEU A 262 10.32 35.88 -95.66
CA LEU A 262 11.53 36.26 -96.40
C LEU A 262 11.95 35.19 -97.41
N VAL A 263 12.03 33.93 -97.00
CA VAL A 263 12.34 32.80 -97.89
C VAL A 263 11.34 32.72 -99.05
N GLY A 264 10.05 32.90 -98.78
CA GLY A 264 9.02 32.96 -99.82
C GLY A 264 9.26 34.09 -100.83
N SER A 265 9.51 35.31 -100.35
CA SER A 265 9.79 36.47 -101.22
C SER A 265 11.06 36.28 -102.07
N LEU A 266 12.13 35.75 -101.47
CA LEU A 266 13.39 35.46 -102.15
C LEU A 266 13.20 34.39 -103.23
N ALA A 267 12.42 33.34 -102.96
CA ALA A 267 12.11 32.31 -103.94
C ALA A 267 11.36 32.88 -105.16
N ILE A 268 10.37 33.75 -104.93
CA ILE A 268 9.65 34.45 -106.00
C ILE A 268 10.62 35.32 -106.82
N GLN A 269 11.44 36.13 -106.15
CA GLN A 269 12.37 37.03 -106.82
C GLN A 269 13.44 36.26 -107.62
N LEU A 270 13.92 35.14 -107.10
CA LEU A 270 14.90 34.29 -107.79
C LEU A 270 14.29 33.63 -109.03
N LYS A 271 13.01 33.24 -108.99
CA LYS A 271 12.26 32.75 -110.15
C LYS A 271 12.08 33.85 -111.20
N GLN A 272 11.73 35.06 -110.79
CA GLN A 272 11.62 36.24 -111.66
C GLN A 272 12.96 36.53 -112.35
N ASN A 273 14.06 36.58 -111.60
CA ASN A 273 15.40 36.83 -112.13
C ASN A 273 15.84 35.78 -113.15
N LYS A 274 15.55 34.49 -112.91
CA LYS A 274 15.80 33.41 -113.89
C LYS A 274 15.03 33.63 -115.19
N LEU A 275 13.77 34.07 -115.12
CA LEU A 275 12.96 34.37 -116.30
C LEU A 275 13.51 35.56 -117.08
N THR A 276 13.81 36.66 -116.39
CA THR A 276 14.42 37.85 -116.99
C THR A 276 15.74 37.52 -117.68
N ASN A 277 16.61 36.71 -117.05
CA ASN A 277 17.87 36.30 -117.66
C ASN A 277 17.64 35.48 -118.95
N LYS A 278 16.70 34.53 -118.96
CA LYS A 278 16.31 33.80 -120.18
C LYS A 278 15.85 34.75 -121.30
N GLN A 279 15.03 35.75 -120.96
CA GLN A 279 14.57 36.76 -121.92
C GLN A 279 15.72 37.58 -122.49
N VAL A 280 16.64 38.06 -121.64
CA VAL A 280 17.84 38.81 -122.06
C VAL A 280 18.73 37.96 -122.97
N GLN A 281 18.98 36.69 -122.63
CA GLN A 281 19.76 35.79 -123.49
C GLN A 281 19.11 35.57 -124.86
N SER A 282 17.79 35.46 -124.91
CA SER A 282 17.04 35.39 -126.17
C SER A 282 17.21 36.67 -127.01
N GLN A 283 17.11 37.84 -126.39
CA GLN A 283 17.37 39.14 -127.04
C GLN A 283 18.81 39.26 -127.55
N ILE A 284 19.81 38.86 -126.76
CA ILE A 284 21.22 38.84 -127.18
C ILE A 284 21.40 37.92 -128.39
N GLY A 285 20.80 36.72 -128.36
CA GLY A 285 20.82 35.79 -129.50
C GLY A 285 20.23 36.41 -130.77
N LYS A 286 19.10 37.11 -130.64
CA LYS A 286 18.47 37.83 -131.76
C LYS A 286 19.36 38.95 -132.31
N LEU A 287 19.91 39.79 -131.44
CA LEU A 287 20.84 40.85 -131.82
C LEU A 287 22.12 40.31 -132.49
N LYS A 288 22.64 39.17 -132.03
CA LYS A 288 23.78 38.50 -132.69
C LYS A 288 23.43 38.04 -134.11
N LYS A 289 22.24 37.49 -134.31
CA LYS A 289 21.75 37.10 -135.64
C LYS A 289 21.58 38.33 -136.54
N ASP A 290 20.93 39.38 -136.05
CA ASP A 290 20.74 40.63 -136.78
C ASP A 290 22.08 41.26 -137.18
N LYS A 291 23.09 41.23 -136.27
CA LYS A 291 24.46 41.67 -136.56
C LYS A 291 25.11 40.87 -137.70
N LEU A 292 24.98 39.54 -137.70
CA LEU A 292 25.52 38.68 -138.76
C LEU A 292 24.86 38.97 -140.12
N GLU A 293 23.53 39.10 -140.15
CA GLU A 293 22.80 39.46 -141.37
C GLU A 293 23.21 40.83 -141.92
N LEU A 294 23.40 41.83 -141.05
CA LEU A 294 23.90 43.14 -141.45
C LEU A 294 25.34 43.07 -141.97
N GLN A 295 26.22 42.27 -141.35
CA GLN A 295 27.58 42.04 -141.83
C GLN A 295 27.59 41.39 -143.22
N GLU A 296 26.76 40.38 -143.46
CA GLU A 296 26.62 39.78 -144.79
C GLU A 296 26.14 40.79 -145.85
N LYS A 297 25.14 41.62 -145.52
CA LYS A 297 24.67 42.70 -146.39
C LYS A 297 25.78 43.71 -146.69
N LEU A 298 26.60 44.05 -145.68
CA LEU A 298 27.74 44.95 -145.84
C LEU A 298 28.81 44.35 -146.78
N ILE A 299 29.17 43.07 -146.62
CA ILE A 299 30.12 42.36 -147.48
C ILE A 299 29.61 42.33 -148.93
N LYS A 300 28.33 41.98 -149.14
CA LYS A 300 27.70 42.01 -150.48
C LYS A 300 27.75 43.40 -151.11
N SER A 301 27.46 44.43 -150.32
CA SER A 301 27.50 45.82 -150.77
C SER A 301 28.94 46.26 -151.12
N ALA A 302 29.92 45.91 -150.29
CA ALA A 302 31.34 46.17 -150.54
C ALA A 302 31.84 45.48 -151.82
N ALA A 303 31.46 44.22 -152.04
CA ALA A 303 31.78 43.47 -153.27
C ALA A 303 31.16 44.14 -154.51
N CYS A 304 29.91 44.61 -154.42
CA CYS A 304 29.26 45.38 -155.50
C CYS A 304 30.01 46.67 -155.83
N ILE A 305 30.41 47.44 -154.80
CA ILE A 305 31.21 48.67 -154.95
C ILE A 305 32.57 48.36 -155.61
N GLN A 306 33.24 47.28 -155.21
CA GLN A 306 34.53 46.88 -155.78
C GLN A 306 34.41 46.50 -157.27
N LYS A 307 33.31 45.83 -157.64
CA LYS A 307 32.96 45.49 -159.03
C LYS A 307 32.69 46.73 -159.88
N LEU A 308 31.98 47.71 -159.33
CA LEU A 308 31.73 49.01 -159.99
C LEU A 308 33.02 49.83 -160.15
N LYS A 309 33.95 49.78 -159.19
CA LYS A 309 35.26 50.44 -159.29
C LYS A 309 36.14 49.83 -160.38
N SER A 310 36.11 48.50 -160.55
CA SER A 310 36.88 47.80 -161.58
C SER A 310 36.32 48.03 -163.00
N GLN A 311 35.02 48.29 -163.14
CA GLN A 311 34.41 48.69 -164.43
C GLN A 311 34.73 50.14 -164.86
N LYS A 312 35.16 51.01 -163.94
CA LYS A 312 35.61 52.38 -164.24
C LYS A 312 37.11 52.49 -164.56
N GLN A 313 37.86 51.39 -164.49
CA GLN A 313 39.30 51.32 -164.79
C GLN A 313 39.61 50.64 -166.14
N THR A 314 38.61 50.47 -166.99
CA THR A 314 38.69 50.12 -168.42
C THR A 314 38.27 51.31 -169.25
#